data_AF-A0A9P0ZTF3-F1
#
_entry.id   AF-A0A9P0ZTF3-F1
#
_cell.length_a   1.000
_cell.length_b   1.000
_cell.length_c   1.000
_cell.angle_alpha   90.00
_cell.angle_beta   90.00
_cell.angle_gamma   90.00
#
_symmetry.space_group_name_H-M   'P 1'
#
loop_
_entity.id
_entity.type
_entity.pdbx_description
1 polymer ?
#
loop_
_entity_poly.entity_id
_entity_poly.type
_entity_poly.pdbx_seq_one_letter_code
_entity_poly.pdbx_strand_id
1 'polypeptide(L)'
;MKGLHHLSLFGSNMTNKGLRAIVDGCPHLKSLDLRRCFNVALEADLLEKCSKQIKDLKYPHDSICDYEFSDYVEAYDELQYAMGFSDEGYDFDDEYDEYFDYDDYTDPFSHEYFENFDDYPNVPPEWFM
;
A
#
# COMPACT_ATOMS: atom_id res chain seq x y z
N MET A 1 -19.02 -15.82 -9.92
CA MET A 1 -19.59 -15.33 -8.64
C MET A 1 -20.80 -14.45 -8.98
N LYS A 2 -21.97 -14.62 -8.36
CA LYS A 2 -23.20 -13.89 -8.78
C LYS A 2 -23.63 -12.73 -7.87
N GLY A 3 -22.88 -12.43 -6.81
CA GLY A 3 -23.25 -11.38 -5.84
C GLY A 3 -22.35 -10.15 -5.82
N LEU A 4 -21.25 -10.14 -6.58
CA LEU A 4 -20.31 -9.03 -6.54
C LEU A 4 -20.84 -7.85 -7.36
N HIS A 5 -21.02 -6.71 -6.71
CA HIS A 5 -21.56 -5.49 -7.29
C HIS A 5 -20.57 -4.33 -7.29
N HIS A 6 -19.66 -4.30 -6.32
CA HIS A 6 -18.66 -3.25 -6.15
C HIS A 6 -17.32 -3.91 -5.90
N LEU A 7 -16.29 -3.47 -6.61
CA LEU A 7 -14.93 -3.96 -6.45
C LEU A 7 -13.98 -2.77 -6.54
N SER A 8 -13.09 -2.63 -5.56
CA SER A 8 -11.94 -1.73 -5.67
C SER A 8 -10.68 -2.55 -5.79
N LEU A 9 -9.84 -2.19 -6.75
CA LEU A 9 -8.52 -2.76 -6.99
C LEU A 9 -7.44 -1.69 -6.85
N PHE A 10 -7.71 -0.60 -6.12
CA PHE A 10 -6.81 0.54 -5.99
C PHE A 10 -5.36 0.12 -5.75
N GLY A 11 -4.43 0.61 -6.57
CA GLY A 11 -2.99 0.32 -6.46
C GLY A 11 -2.59 -1.14 -6.71
N SER A 12 -3.48 -1.97 -7.25
CA SER A 12 -3.20 -3.38 -7.54
C SER A 12 -2.31 -3.53 -8.77
N ASN A 13 -1.41 -4.52 -8.73
CA ASN A 13 -0.67 -5.03 -9.90
C ASN A 13 -1.54 -5.86 -10.87
N MET A 14 -2.82 -5.50 -11.00
CA MET A 14 -3.78 -6.13 -11.90
C MET A 14 -3.34 -5.99 -13.36
N THR A 15 -3.67 -6.99 -14.18
CA THR A 15 -3.38 -7.00 -15.62
C THR A 15 -4.67 -7.02 -16.44
N ASN A 16 -4.57 -6.71 -17.74
CA ASN A 16 -5.68 -6.84 -18.69
C ASN A 16 -6.32 -8.23 -18.68
N LYS A 17 -5.51 -9.30 -18.52
CA LYS A 17 -6.01 -10.68 -18.42
C LYS A 17 -6.86 -10.87 -17.16
N GLY A 18 -6.40 -10.36 -16.01
CA GLY A 18 -7.14 -10.43 -14.76
C GLY A 18 -8.44 -9.62 -14.79
N LEU A 19 -8.38 -8.40 -15.33
CA LEU A 19 -9.56 -7.55 -15.51
C LEU A 19 -10.61 -8.23 -16.39
N ARG A 20 -10.20 -8.85 -17.50
CA ARG A 20 -11.11 -9.60 -18.38
C ARG A 20 -11.79 -10.76 -17.64
N ALA A 21 -11.02 -11.52 -16.85
CA ALA A 21 -11.57 -12.60 -16.03
C ALA A 21 -12.59 -12.10 -14.99
N ILE A 22 -12.38 -10.92 -14.41
CA ILE A 22 -13.33 -10.30 -13.46
C ILE A 22 -14.62 -9.91 -14.17
N VAL A 23 -14.53 -9.18 -15.29
CA VAL A 23 -15.70 -8.73 -16.05
C VAL A 23 -16.51 -9.92 -16.55
N ASP A 24 -15.84 -10.99 -17.01
CA ASP A 24 -16.47 -12.23 -17.47
C ASP A 24 -17.11 -13.03 -16.31
N GLY A 25 -16.45 -13.08 -15.16
CA GLY A 25 -16.86 -13.89 -14.01
C GLY A 25 -17.89 -13.22 -13.08
N CYS A 26 -18.07 -11.90 -13.21
CA CYS A 26 -18.89 -11.06 -12.31
C CYS A 26 -19.92 -10.23 -13.11
N PRO A 27 -20.99 -10.85 -13.64
CA PRO A 27 -21.95 -10.18 -14.53
C PRO A 27 -22.79 -9.07 -13.88
N HIS A 28 -22.78 -8.98 -12.54
CA HIS A 28 -23.54 -7.97 -11.79
C HIS A 28 -22.66 -6.85 -11.22
N LEU A 29 -21.38 -6.81 -11.60
CA LEU A 29 -20.46 -5.75 -11.18
C LEU A 29 -20.93 -4.40 -11.75
N LYS A 30 -21.19 -3.44 -10.86
CA LYS A 30 -21.71 -2.10 -11.15
C LYS A 30 -20.68 -1.01 -10.91
N SER A 31 -19.77 -1.21 -9.96
CA SER A 31 -18.69 -0.26 -9.65
C SER A 31 -17.36 -0.99 -9.66
N LEU A 32 -16.38 -0.37 -10.32
CA LEU A 32 -15.01 -0.86 -10.41
C LEU A 32 -14.05 0.32 -10.29
N ASP A 33 -13.19 0.28 -9.28
CA ASP A 33 -12.12 1.25 -9.08
C ASP A 33 -10.77 0.64 -9.50
N LEU A 34 -10.16 1.19 -10.56
CA LEU A 34 -8.86 0.78 -11.09
C LEU A 34 -7.77 1.83 -10.83
N ARG A 35 -8.01 2.88 -10.04
CA ARG A 35 -7.00 3.93 -9.80
C ARG A 35 -5.70 3.33 -9.30
N ARG A 36 -4.58 3.86 -9.80
CA ARG A 36 -3.23 3.34 -9.57
C ARG A 36 -2.96 1.89 -10.05
N CYS A 37 -3.86 1.28 -10.84
CA CYS A 37 -3.59 0.02 -11.54
C CYS A 37 -2.85 0.28 -12.87
N PHE A 38 -1.59 0.71 -12.81
CA PHE A 38 -0.86 1.18 -14.00
C PHE A 38 -0.54 0.07 -15.03
N ASN A 39 -0.61 -1.20 -14.62
CA ASN A 39 -0.44 -2.36 -15.49
C ASN A 39 -1.70 -2.70 -16.33
N VAL A 40 -2.80 -1.96 -16.15
CA VAL A 40 -4.04 -2.13 -16.91
C VAL A 40 -4.09 -1.10 -18.03
N ALA A 41 -4.05 -1.59 -19.28
CA ALA A 41 -4.32 -0.78 -20.46
C ALA A 41 -5.73 -1.09 -20.97
N LEU A 42 -6.66 -0.15 -20.78
CA LEU A 42 -8.05 -0.26 -21.25
C LEU A 42 -8.13 -0.07 -22.76
N GLU A 43 -7.70 -1.10 -23.49
CA GLU A 43 -7.85 -1.22 -24.94
C GLU A 43 -9.33 -1.17 -25.34
N ALA A 44 -9.60 -0.84 -26.61
CA ALA A 44 -10.94 -0.52 -27.08
C ALA A 44 -11.99 -1.60 -26.77
N ASP A 45 -11.65 -2.90 -26.88
CA ASP A 45 -12.57 -4.01 -26.63
C ASP A 45 -12.91 -4.15 -25.13
N LEU A 46 -11.89 -4.07 -24.27
CA LEU A 46 -12.04 -4.18 -22.82
C LEU A 46 -12.77 -2.96 -22.25
N LEU A 47 -12.46 -1.76 -22.78
CA LEU A 47 -13.14 -0.53 -22.43
C LEU A 47 -14.61 -0.54 -22.85
N GLU A 48 -14.91 -0.98 -24.07
CA GLU A 48 -16.30 -1.12 -24.54
C GLU A 48 -17.07 -2.10 -23.66
N LYS A 49 -16.43 -3.19 -23.25
CA LYS A 49 -17.07 -4.17 -22.36
C LYS A 49 -17.31 -3.62 -20.95
N CYS A 50 -16.30 -2.97 -20.36
CA CYS A 50 -16.41 -2.34 -19.05
C CYS A 50 -17.51 -1.27 -19.06
N SER A 51 -17.53 -0.38 -20.05
CA SER A 51 -18.53 0.70 -20.14
C SER A 51 -19.98 0.21 -20.34
N LYS A 52 -20.18 -0.94 -20.98
CA LYS A 52 -21.53 -1.54 -21.14
C LYS A 52 -22.08 -2.12 -19.83
N GLN A 53 -21.23 -2.65 -18.96
CA GLN A 53 -21.63 -3.41 -17.78
C GLN A 53 -21.49 -2.61 -16.48
N ILE A 54 -20.41 -1.85 -16.37
CA ILE A 54 -19.99 -1.12 -15.17
C ILE A 54 -20.51 0.31 -15.29
N LYS A 55 -21.29 0.74 -14.30
CA LYS A 55 -21.88 2.08 -14.25
C LYS A 55 -20.91 3.13 -13.72
N ASP A 56 -20.09 2.72 -12.77
CA ASP A 56 -19.15 3.56 -12.06
C ASP A 56 -17.75 2.96 -12.24
N LEU A 57 -17.02 3.46 -13.23
CA LEU A 57 -15.68 3.00 -13.56
C LEU A 57 -14.69 4.12 -13.29
N LYS A 58 -13.76 3.90 -12.36
CA LYS A 58 -12.62 4.79 -12.13
C LYS A 58 -11.39 4.23 -12.83
N TYR A 59 -10.72 5.06 -13.62
CA TYR A 59 -9.61 4.68 -14.48
C TYR A 59 -8.27 4.69 -13.73
N PRO A 60 -7.24 3.99 -14.24
CA PRO A 60 -5.91 3.94 -13.59
C PRO A 60 -5.30 5.30 -13.26
N HIS A 61 -5.52 6.30 -14.10
CA HIS A 61 -4.95 7.65 -13.96
C HIS A 61 -5.97 8.69 -13.46
N ASP A 62 -7.16 8.26 -13.01
CA ASP A 62 -8.11 9.19 -12.42
C ASP A 62 -7.57 9.74 -11.09
N SER A 63 -7.98 10.97 -10.78
CA SER A 63 -7.66 11.62 -9.52
C SER A 63 -8.08 10.77 -8.32
N ILE A 64 -7.26 10.84 -7.27
CA ILE A 64 -7.51 10.19 -5.98
C ILE A 64 -7.99 11.19 -4.91
N CYS A 65 -8.27 12.45 -5.24
CA CYS A 65 -8.63 13.46 -4.24
C CYS A 65 -9.95 13.17 -3.50
N ASP A 66 -10.81 12.30 -4.04
CA ASP A 66 -12.03 11.80 -3.38
C ASP A 66 -11.77 10.53 -2.55
N TYR A 67 -10.52 10.05 -2.49
CA TYR A 67 -10.13 8.90 -1.71
C TYR A 67 -9.80 9.33 -0.28
N GLU A 68 -10.39 8.64 0.70
CA GLU A 68 -10.28 8.96 2.13
C GLU A 68 -8.83 9.10 2.64
N PHE A 69 -7.90 8.41 1.97
CA PHE A 69 -6.49 8.39 2.35
C PHE A 69 -5.58 9.08 1.31
N SER A 70 -6.10 10.03 0.50
CA SER A 70 -5.30 10.74 -0.52
C SER A 70 -4.03 11.35 0.06
N ASP A 71 -4.12 12.00 1.22
CA ASP A 71 -3.00 12.73 1.82
C ASP A 71 -1.85 11.78 2.21
N TYR A 72 -2.18 10.58 2.70
CA TYR A 72 -1.20 9.55 3.02
C TYR A 72 -0.51 9.00 1.77
N VAL A 73 -1.30 8.82 0.71
CA VAL A 73 -0.81 8.29 -0.57
C VAL A 73 0.13 9.30 -1.24
N GLU A 74 -0.24 10.59 -1.25
CA GLU A 74 0.59 11.68 -1.77
C GLU A 74 1.89 11.82 -0.96
N ALA A 75 1.82 11.78 0.38
CA ALA A 75 3.00 11.80 1.23
C ALA A 75 3.93 10.61 0.97
N TYR A 76 3.39 9.41 0.75
CA TYR A 76 4.18 8.23 0.43
C TYR A 76 4.88 8.36 -0.93
N ASP A 77 4.19 8.88 -1.95
CA ASP A 77 4.78 9.11 -3.27
C ASP A 77 5.90 10.17 -3.21
N GLU A 78 5.73 11.24 -2.40
CA GLU A 78 6.77 12.23 -2.16
C GLU A 78 8.00 11.62 -1.48
N LEU A 79 7.79 10.78 -0.45
CA LEU A 79 8.88 10.06 0.22
C LEU A 79 9.57 9.08 -0.72
N GLN A 80 8.81 8.32 -1.51
CA GLN A 80 9.34 7.38 -2.49
C GLN A 80 10.22 8.11 -3.51
N TYR A 81 9.77 9.26 -4.01
CA TYR A 81 10.54 10.09 -4.92
C TYR A 81 11.80 10.66 -4.26
N ALA A 82 11.70 11.14 -3.02
CA ALA A 82 12.83 11.69 -2.28
C ALA A 82 13.89 10.65 -1.93
N MET A 83 13.46 9.42 -1.63
CA MET A 83 14.33 8.33 -1.20
C MET A 83 14.76 7.40 -2.34
N GLY A 84 14.26 7.62 -3.56
CA GLY A 84 14.68 6.87 -4.75
C GLY A 84 14.28 5.39 -4.76
N PHE A 85 13.26 5.00 -3.99
CA PHE A 85 12.73 3.63 -4.01
C PHE A 85 12.01 3.39 -5.35
N SER A 86 12.64 2.66 -6.27
CA SER A 86 11.94 2.14 -7.45
C SER A 86 10.98 1.03 -7.05
N ASP A 87 9.81 0.98 -7.69
CA ASP A 87 8.83 -0.11 -7.56
C ASP A 87 9.33 -1.47 -8.13
N GLU A 88 10.55 -1.49 -8.68
CA GLU A 88 11.22 -2.72 -9.11
C GLU A 88 11.68 -3.47 -7.86
N GLY A 89 11.13 -4.67 -7.67
CA GLY A 89 11.35 -5.49 -6.49
C GLY A 89 12.81 -5.56 -6.08
N TYR A 90 13.08 -5.24 -4.82
CA TYR A 90 14.33 -5.54 -4.17
C TYR A 90 14.59 -7.05 -4.32
N ASP A 91 15.45 -7.43 -5.25
CA ASP A 91 16.24 -8.64 -5.08
C ASP A 91 17.07 -8.37 -3.83
N PHE A 92 16.62 -8.96 -2.73
CA PHE A 92 17.37 -9.00 -1.49
C PHE A 92 18.58 -9.90 -1.77
N ASP A 93 19.59 -9.33 -2.44
CA ASP A 93 20.92 -9.89 -2.41
C ASP A 93 21.35 -9.85 -0.95
N ASP A 94 21.41 -11.04 -0.36
CA ASP A 94 21.78 -11.36 1.02
C ASP A 94 23.26 -11.00 1.30
N GLU A 95 23.70 -9.79 0.95
CA GLU A 95 25.00 -9.24 1.34
C GLU A 95 24.74 -8.04 2.26
N TYR A 96 24.37 -8.41 3.48
CA TYR A 96 24.40 -7.58 4.67
C TYR A 96 25.86 -7.15 4.92
N ASP A 97 26.34 -6.12 4.22
CA ASP A 97 27.52 -5.40 4.66
C ASP A 97 27.12 -4.49 5.83
N GLU A 98 27.38 -5.03 7.01
CA GLU A 98 27.46 -4.39 8.31
C GLU A 98 28.30 -3.11 8.25
N TYR A 99 27.66 -1.94 8.18
CA TYR A 99 28.10 -0.72 8.90
C TYR A 99 27.01 0.36 8.87
N PHE A 100 25.90 0.12 9.56
CA PHE A 100 25.22 1.23 10.21
C PHE A 100 25.91 1.43 11.54
N ASP A 101 26.68 2.50 11.65
CA ASP A 101 27.07 3.09 12.94
C ASP A 101 25.75 3.51 13.59
N TYR A 102 25.09 2.56 14.25
CA TYR A 102 23.97 2.84 15.11
C TYR A 102 24.59 3.46 16.34
N ASP A 103 24.57 4.79 16.36
CA ASP A 103 24.75 5.59 17.56
C ASP A 103 23.87 4.96 18.64
N ASP A 104 24.55 4.37 19.60
CA ASP A 104 24.09 3.69 20.80
C ASP A 104 23.03 4.51 21.54
N TYR A 105 21.76 4.38 21.14
CA TYR A 105 20.64 4.76 21.97
C TYR A 105 19.52 3.71 21.87
N THR A 106 19.59 2.82 22.87
CA THR A 106 18.46 2.10 23.49
C THR A 106 18.20 0.70 22.95
N ASP A 107 19.13 -0.23 23.20
CA ASP A 107 18.77 -1.63 23.45
C ASP A 107 18.26 -1.76 24.90
N PRO A 108 16.95 -1.97 25.13
CA PRO A 108 16.35 -2.09 26.46
C PRO A 108 16.68 -3.43 27.16
N PHE A 109 17.48 -4.31 26.53
CA PHE A 109 17.88 -5.61 27.07
C PHE A 109 19.40 -5.75 27.25
N SER A 110 20.18 -4.67 27.06
CA SER A 110 21.62 -4.72 27.27
C SER A 110 21.97 -4.90 28.76
N HIS A 111 23.00 -5.71 29.01
CA HIS A 111 23.37 -6.16 30.36
C HIS A 111 23.88 -5.02 31.27
N GLU A 112 24.17 -3.85 30.70
CA GLU A 112 24.56 -2.63 31.41
C GLU A 112 23.35 -1.85 31.97
N TYR A 113 22.14 -2.10 31.47
CA TYR A 113 20.92 -1.46 31.98
C TYR A 113 20.54 -1.92 33.40
N PHE A 114 21.03 -3.10 33.82
CA PHE A 114 20.74 -3.65 35.14
C PHE A 114 21.58 -3.04 36.28
N GLU A 115 22.62 -2.26 35.98
CA GLU A 115 23.48 -1.67 37.03
C GLU A 115 23.20 -0.18 37.34
N ASN A 116 22.36 0.51 36.56
CA ASN A 116 22.09 1.94 36.75
C ASN A 116 20.66 2.23 37.23
N PHE A 117 20.24 1.60 38.33
CA PHE A 117 18.92 1.85 38.94
C PHE A 117 18.82 3.17 39.72
N ASP A 118 19.85 4.02 39.70
CA ASP A 118 19.92 5.19 40.58
C ASP A 118 19.44 6.51 39.97
N ASP A 119 18.99 6.55 38.69
CA ASP A 119 18.63 7.82 38.03
C ASP A 119 17.24 7.87 37.36
N TYR A 120 16.27 7.10 37.85
CA TYR A 120 14.86 7.33 37.49
C TYR A 120 14.12 8.14 38.55
N PRO A 121 13.64 9.36 38.24
CA PRO A 121 12.68 10.05 39.10
C PRO A 121 11.37 9.25 39.13
N ASN A 122 11.10 8.64 40.28
CA ASN A 122 9.82 8.06 40.73
C ASN A 122 8.68 8.10 39.70
N VAL A 123 8.53 7.03 38.93
CA VAL A 123 7.31 6.83 38.12
C VAL A 123 6.18 6.45 39.09
N PRO A 124 5.09 7.24 39.18
CA PRO A 124 4.03 6.99 40.14
C PRO A 124 3.29 5.68 39.81
N PRO A 125 2.93 4.88 40.83
CA PRO A 125 2.46 3.50 40.66
C PRO A 125 1.08 3.38 39.98
N GLU A 126 0.41 4.49 39.67
CA GLU A 126 -0.91 4.51 39.02
C GLU A 126 -0.89 4.01 37.56
N TRP A 127 0.29 3.90 36.93
CA TRP A 127 0.42 3.58 35.50
C TRP A 127 0.44 2.06 35.21
N PHE A 128 0.32 1.24 36.25
CA PHE A 128 0.23 -0.22 36.15
C PHE A 128 -1.12 -0.78 36.62
N MET A 129 -2.23 -0.13 36.21
CA MET A 129 -3.56 -0.75 36.22
C MET A 129 -4.35 -0.39 34.97
#